data_AF-A0A7X3F0Y3-F1
#
_entry.id   AF-A0A7X3F0Y3-F1
#
_cell.length_a   1.000
_cell.length_b   1.000
_cell.length_c   1.000
_cell.angle_alpha   90.00
_cell.angle_beta   90.00
_cell.angle_gamma   90.00
#
_symmetry.space_group_name_H-M   'P 1'
#
loop_
_entity.id
_entity.type
_entity.pdbx_description
1 polymer ?
#
loop_
_entity_poly.entity_id
_entity_poly.type
_entity_poly.pdbx_seq_one_letter_code
_entity_poly.pdbx_strand_id
1 'polypeptide(L)' 'MKTTDAAAFFGSKKKLADALLINPSAVTQWGEFVPESRQYQIQVLTKGKLKASTKSAA' A
#
# COMPACT_ATOMS: atom_id res chain seq x y z
N MET A 1 4.87 -5.81 -1.80
CA MET A 1 4.57 -4.67 -2.72
C MET A 1 5.38 -3.46 -2.27
N LYS A 2 6.05 -2.75 -3.18
CA LYS A 2 6.76 -1.52 -2.80
C LYS A 2 5.77 -0.39 -2.52
N THR A 3 6.05 0.40 -1.48
CA THR A 3 5.22 1.55 -1.10
C THR A 3 5.15 2.58 -2.22
N THR A 4 6.25 2.76 -2.97
CA THR A 4 6.32 3.67 -4.12
C THR A 4 5.38 3.25 -5.24
N ASP A 5 5.31 1.96 -5.54
CA ASP A 5 4.48 1.43 -6.64
C ASP A 5 2.99 1.55 -6.29
N ALA A 6 2.65 1.25 -5.04
CA ALA A 6 1.32 1.50 -4.51
C ALA A 6 0.97 2.99 -4.61
N ALA A 7 1.83 3.88 -4.10
CA ALA A 7 1.59 5.32 -4.14
C ALA A 7 1.45 5.85 -5.58
N ALA A 8 2.24 5.34 -6.52
CA ALA A 8 2.16 5.70 -7.94
C ALA A 8 0.83 5.26 -8.55
N PHE A 9 0.35 4.05 -8.24
CA PHE A 9 -0.94 3.55 -8.72
C PHE A 9 -2.12 4.42 -8.28
N PHE A 10 -2.14 4.85 -7.01
CA PHE A 10 -3.17 5.76 -6.49
C PHE A 10 -2.89 7.24 -6.81
N GLY A 11 -1.73 7.54 -7.41
CA GLY A 11 -1.29 8.87 -7.81
C GLY A 11 -0.49 9.64 -6.75
N SER A 12 -0.66 9.34 -5.46
CA SER A 12 0.22 9.85 -4.40
C SER A 12 0.08 9.04 -3.10
N LYS A 13 1.04 9.21 -2.17
CA LYS A 13 0.95 8.63 -0.81
C LYS A 13 -0.30 9.10 -0.07
N LYS A 14 -0.72 10.36 -0.27
CA LYS A 14 -1.95 10.91 0.31
C LYS A 14 -3.19 10.20 -0.24
N LYS A 15 -3.30 10.07 -1.57
CA LYS A 15 -4.43 9.37 -2.21
C LYS A 15 -4.50 7.90 -1.83
N LEU A 16 -3.34 7.24 -1.68
CA LEU A 16 -3.26 5.88 -1.15
C LEU A 16 -3.77 5.80 0.30
N ALA A 17 -3.42 6.76 1.14
CA ALA A 17 -3.91 6.84 2.51
C ALA A 17 -5.43 7.05 2.57
N ASP A 18 -5.94 7.97 1.74
CA ASP A 18 -7.37 8.25 1.62
C ASP A 18 -8.15 7.00 1.15
N ALA A 19 -7.62 6.27 0.17
CA ALA A 19 -8.21 5.01 -0.31
C ALA A 19 -8.24 3.90 0.76
N LEU A 20 -7.30 3.92 1.70
CA LEU A 20 -7.20 2.98 2.81
C LEU A 20 -7.85 3.48 4.11
N LEU A 21 -8.43 4.69 4.10
CA LEU A 21 -9.01 5.36 5.25
C LEU A 21 -8.03 5.45 6.44
N ILE A 22 -6.78 5.80 6.16
CA ILE A 22 -5.72 5.99 7.16
C ILE A 22 -5.07 7.37 7.03
N ASN A 23 -4.32 7.75 8.06
CA ASN A 23 -3.53 8.97 8.03
C ASN A 23 -2.35 8.84 7.02
N PRO A 24 -2.07 9.85 6.18
CA PRO A 24 -0.89 9.87 5.29
C PRO A 24 0.46 9.61 5.99
N SER A 25 0.57 9.96 7.27
CA SER A 25 1.75 9.67 8.09
C SER A 25 2.01 8.17 8.22
N ALA A 26 0.95 7.35 8.30
CA ALA A 26 1.09 5.90 8.35
C ALA A 26 1.72 5.34 7.07
N VAL A 27 1.34 5.85 5.89
CA VAL A 27 1.94 5.46 4.60
C VAL A 27 3.43 5.83 4.54
N THR A 28 3.81 6.94 5.15
CA THR A 28 5.21 7.36 5.24
C THR A 28 6.03 6.44 6.15
N GLN A 29 5.43 5.92 7.22
CA GLN A 29 6.08 5.01 8.17
C GLN A 29 6.33 3.59 7.63
N TRP A 30 5.69 3.19 6.52
CA TRP A 30 5.88 1.85 5.95
C TRP A 30 7.30 1.59 5.41
N GLY A 31 8.06 2.63 5.09
CA GLY A 31 9.37 2.49 4.48
C GLY A 31 9.27 1.96 3.03
N GLU A 32 10.17 1.04 2.65
CA GLU A 32 10.26 0.54 1.28
C GLU A 32 9.06 -0.33 0.88
N PHE A 33 8.52 -1.12 1.82
CA PHE A 33 7.47 -2.10 1.54
C PHE A 33 6.20 -1.83 2.34
N VAL A 34 5.05 -2.03 1.71
CA VAL A 34 3.75 -1.93 2.38
C VAL A 34 3.60 -3.10 3.37
N PRO A 35 3.08 -2.89 4.60
CA PRO A 35 2.79 -3.99 5.53
C PRO A 35 1.83 -5.01 4.93
N GLU A 36 2.01 -6.30 5.23
CA GLU A 36 1.27 -7.39 4.59
C GLU A 36 -0.26 -7.20 4.64
N SER A 37 -0.80 -6.85 5.81
CA SER A 37 -2.24 -6.59 5.98
C SER A 37 -2.77 -5.51 5.04
N ARG A 38 -1.97 -4.47 4.77
CA ARG A 38 -2.31 -3.39 3.85
C ARG A 38 -2.11 -3.81 2.39
N GLN A 39 -1.17 -4.70 2.10
CA GLN A 39 -1.01 -5.24 0.75
C GLN A 39 -2.28 -5.98 0.29
N TYR A 40 -2.90 -6.79 1.15
CA TYR A 40 -4.15 -7.47 0.83
C TYR A 40 -5.30 -6.48 0.62
N GLN A 41 -5.44 -5.47 1.47
CA GLN A 41 -6.44 -4.40 1.28
C GLN A 41 -6.25 -3.69 -0.07
N ILE A 42 -5.01 -3.31 -0.39
CA ILE A 42 -4.68 -2.68 -1.67
C ILE A 42 -5.00 -3.61 -2.84
N GLN A 43 -4.71 -4.91 -2.74
CA GLN A 43 -5.03 -5.87 -3.79
C GLN A 43 -6.53 -5.90 -4.08
N VAL A 44 -7.37 -5.90 -3.04
CA VAL A 44 -8.83 -5.84 -3.19
C VAL A 44 -9.27 -4.52 -3.83
N LEU A 45 -8.78 -3.39 -3.32
CA LEU A 45 -9.11 -2.05 -3.84
C LEU A 45 -8.71 -1.86 -5.31
N THR A 46 -7.59 -2.44 -5.70
CA THR A 46 -7.07 -2.36 -7.08
C THR A 46 -7.62 -3.45 -8.00
N LYS A 47 -8.55 -4.29 -7.53
CA LYS A 47 -9.12 -5.43 -8.26
C LYS A 47 -8.04 -6.36 -8.83
N GLY A 48 -7.00 -6.62 -8.04
CA GLY A 48 -5.91 -7.52 -8.40
C GLY A 48 -4.82 -6.93 -9.31
N LYS A 49 -4.89 -5.64 -9.66
CA LYS A 49 -3.83 -4.96 -10.45
C LYS A 49 -2.52 -4.85 -9.68
N LEU A 50 -2.61 -4.61 -8.37
CA LEU A 50 -1.48 -4.74 -7.46
C LEU A 50 -1.67 -6.02 -6.63
N LYS A 51 -0.63 -6.86 -6.57
CA LYS A 51 -0.68 -8.12 -5.82
C LYS A 51 0.12 -8.02 -4.53
N ALA A 52 -0.43 -8.59 -3.46
CA ALA A 52 0.31 -8.79 -2.22
C ALA A 52 1.46 -9.77 -2.48
N SER A 53 2.64 -9.41 -2.00
CA SER A 53 3.81 -10.29 -2.01
C SER A 53 3.91 -10.99 -0.67
N THR A 54 4.09 -12.31 -0.68
CA THR A 54 4.19 -13.16 0.52
C THR A 54 5.49 -12.96 1.31
N LYS A 55 6.34 -11.99 0.95
CA LYS A 55 7.56 -11.69 1.70
C LYS A 55 7.17 -10.97 2.98
N SER A 56 6.89 -11.78 4.00
CA SER A 56 6.96 -11.42 5.41
C SER A 56 8.30 -10.74 5.65
N ALA A 57 8.31 -9.45 5.97
CA ALA A 57 9.42 -8.89 6.74
C ALA A 57 9.21 -9.42 8.15
N ALA A 58 9.90 -10.52 8.46
CA ALA A 58 10.07 -11.02 9.82
C ALA A 58 10.93 -10.03 10.62
#